data_AF-A0A6A2YGC6-F1
#
_entry.id   AF-A0A6A2YGC6-F1
#
_cell.length_a   1.000
_cell.length_b   1.000
_cell.length_c   1.000
_cell.angle_alpha   90.00
_cell.angle_beta   90.00
_cell.angle_gamma   90.00
#
_symmetry.space_group_name_H-M   'P 1'
#
loop_
_entity.id
_entity.type
_entity.pdbx_description
1 polymer ?
#
loop_
_entity_poly.entity_id
_entity_poly.type
_entity_poly.pdbx_seq_one_letter_code
_entity_poly.pdbx_strand_id
1 'polypeptide(L)'
;MRRGRMLLTLIGKSSIYSSSNVWWKLLTKSLFDLVAEGLVHEASVDSLNMPYYYPCEEELRETIEDEGSFTPDLIENFELNWDFDDNVGNENFVFEKSKSGQKVANYVRALTEPMLGIILKRPLLMIYSQDLPNT
;
A
#
# COMPACT_ATOMS: atom_id res chain seq x y z
N MET A 1 -21.45 31.68 13.70
CA MET A 1 -20.56 30.98 12.74
C MET A 1 -20.19 29.63 13.33
N ARG A 2 -20.42 28.51 12.61
CA ARG A 2 -20.02 27.17 13.06
C ARG A 2 -18.57 26.93 12.61
N ARG A 3 -17.60 26.96 13.55
CA ARG A 3 -16.19 26.65 13.28
C ARG A 3 -15.96 25.14 13.45
N GLY A 4 -16.33 24.37 12.44
CA GLY A 4 -15.97 22.95 12.37
C GLY A 4 -14.47 22.79 12.05
N ARG A 5 -13.87 21.70 12.52
CA ARG A 5 -12.49 21.30 12.18
C ARG A 5 -12.50 19.87 11.65
N MET A 6 -11.59 19.57 10.73
CA MET A 6 -11.37 18.26 10.15
C MET A 6 -9.93 17.84 10.38
N LEU A 7 -9.73 16.58 10.77
CA LEU A 7 -8.41 15.94 10.79
C LEU A 7 -8.43 14.83 9.75
N LEU A 8 -7.53 14.93 8.78
CA LEU A 8 -7.39 13.94 7.70
C LEU A 8 -5.97 13.37 7.75
N THR A 9 -5.86 12.05 7.71
CA THR A 9 -4.58 11.34 7.61
C THR A 9 -4.61 10.50 6.34
N LEU A 10 -3.64 10.74 5.46
CA LEU A 10 -3.51 10.07 4.17
C LEU A 10 -2.14 9.43 4.09
N ILE A 11 -2.03 8.34 3.32
CA ILE A 11 -0.72 7.84 2.91
C ILE A 11 -0.27 8.72 1.73
N GLY A 12 0.83 9.45 1.93
CA GLY A 12 1.38 10.34 0.92
C GLY A 12 2.74 9.86 0.39
N LYS A 13 3.31 10.67 -0.51
CA LYS A 13 4.67 10.51 -1.04
C LYS A 13 5.49 11.73 -0.65
N SER A 14 6.79 11.55 -0.38
CA SER A 14 7.66 12.64 0.07
C SER A 14 7.92 13.74 -0.98
N SER A 15 7.77 13.43 -2.27
CA SER A 15 7.80 14.42 -3.35
C SER A 15 7.13 13.86 -4.61
N ILE A 16 6.82 14.72 -5.57
CA ILE A 16 6.27 14.33 -6.88
C ILE A 16 7.20 13.35 -7.63
N TYR A 17 8.51 13.41 -7.37
CA TYR A 17 9.54 12.57 -7.99
C TYR A 17 9.83 11.29 -7.22
N SER A 18 9.26 11.09 -6.03
CA SER A 18 9.53 9.89 -5.26
C SER A 18 8.88 8.67 -5.92
N SER A 19 9.67 7.60 -6.02
CA SER A 19 9.26 6.43 -6.79
C SER A 19 8.05 5.74 -6.17
N SER A 20 7.21 5.12 -7.01
CA SER A 20 6.03 4.37 -6.57
C SER A 20 6.35 3.43 -5.40
N ASN A 21 5.44 3.39 -4.43
CA ASN A 21 5.54 2.61 -3.20
C ASN A 21 6.10 1.20 -3.49
N VAL A 22 7.18 0.82 -2.80
CA VAL A 22 8.01 -0.37 -3.09
C VAL A 22 7.15 -1.63 -3.19
N TRP A 23 6.11 -1.72 -2.36
CA TRP A 23 5.22 -2.87 -2.32
C TRP A 23 4.35 -3.01 -3.59
N TRP A 24 3.98 -1.92 -4.26
CA TRP A 24 3.27 -2.01 -5.56
C TRP A 24 4.17 -2.59 -6.64
N LYS A 25 5.45 -2.20 -6.67
CA LYS A 25 6.42 -2.78 -7.62
C LYS A 25 6.57 -4.28 -7.40
N LEU A 26 6.63 -4.71 -6.13
CA LEU A 26 6.70 -6.11 -5.76
C LEU A 26 5.42 -6.87 -6.15
N LEU A 27 4.25 -6.31 -5.88
CA LEU A 27 2.97 -6.91 -6.26
C LEU A 27 2.87 -7.07 -7.79
N THR A 28 3.18 -6.02 -8.54
CA THR A 28 3.19 -6.05 -10.02
C THR A 28 4.16 -7.12 -10.52
N LYS A 29 5.36 -7.21 -9.94
CA LYS A 29 6.31 -8.28 -10.29
C LYS A 29 5.71 -9.67 -10.04
N SER A 30 5.12 -9.91 -8.86
CA SER A 30 4.50 -11.20 -8.55
C SER A 30 3.35 -11.54 -9.49
N LEU A 31 2.56 -10.55 -9.93
CA LEU A 31 1.51 -10.77 -10.94
C LEU A 31 2.09 -11.18 -12.29
N PHE A 32 3.20 -10.57 -12.74
CA PHE A 32 3.88 -10.97 -13.97
C PHE A 32 4.56 -12.34 -13.86
N ASP A 33 5.09 -12.69 -12.69
CA ASP A 33 5.62 -14.04 -12.44
C ASP A 33 4.47 -15.09 -12.60
N LEU A 34 3.26 -14.79 -12.10
CA LEU A 34 2.06 -15.64 -12.31
C LEU A 34 1.60 -15.70 -13.78
N VAL A 35 1.79 -14.63 -14.55
CA VAL A 35 1.54 -14.63 -16.01
C VAL A 35 2.52 -15.56 -16.71
N ALA A 36 3.80 -15.51 -16.35
CA ALA A 36 4.84 -16.39 -16.92
C ALA A 36 4.57 -17.87 -16.61
N GLU A 37 3.97 -18.16 -15.46
CA GLU A 37 3.50 -19.51 -15.09
C GLU A 37 2.18 -19.92 -15.75
N GLY A 38 1.53 -19.02 -16.50
CA GLY A 38 0.25 -19.28 -17.18
C GLY A 38 -0.96 -19.33 -16.25
N LEU A 39 -0.82 -18.88 -15.00
CA LEU A 39 -1.87 -18.86 -13.99
C LEU A 39 -2.80 -17.65 -14.11
N VAL A 40 -2.30 -16.58 -14.75
CA VAL A 40 -3.03 -15.33 -14.98
C VAL A 40 -2.85 -14.89 -16.43
N HIS A 41 -3.91 -14.34 -17.03
CA HIS A 41 -3.80 -13.71 -18.34
C HIS A 41 -3.13 -12.34 -18.24
N GLU A 42 -2.12 -12.09 -19.07
CA GLU A 42 -1.41 -10.81 -19.17
C GLU A 42 -2.38 -9.61 -19.32
N ALA A 43 -3.38 -9.74 -20.19
CA ALA A 43 -4.41 -8.72 -20.40
C ALA A 43 -5.18 -8.34 -19.11
N SER A 44 -5.34 -9.28 -18.16
CA SER A 44 -5.95 -8.97 -16.86
C SER A 44 -5.04 -8.10 -16.01
N VAL A 45 -3.73 -8.36 -16.02
CA VAL A 45 -2.72 -7.57 -15.29
C VAL A 45 -2.55 -6.20 -15.94
N ASP A 46 -2.52 -6.11 -17.27
CA ASP A 46 -2.41 -4.83 -17.98
C ASP A 46 -3.63 -3.93 -17.78
N SER A 47 -4.81 -4.52 -17.59
CA SER A 47 -6.04 -3.77 -17.31
C SER A 47 -6.15 -3.28 -15.86
N LEU A 48 -5.27 -3.76 -14.97
CA LEU A 48 -5.32 -3.50 -13.54
C LEU A 48 -4.76 -2.12 -13.22
N ASN A 49 -5.64 -1.14 -13.10
CA ASN A 49 -5.31 0.14 -12.48
C ASN A 49 -5.70 0.12 -11.00
N MET A 50 -4.70 0.26 -10.13
CA MET A 50 -4.90 0.34 -8.69
C MET A 50 -5.57 1.67 -8.33
N PRO A 51 -6.71 1.67 -7.61
CA PRO A 51 -7.44 2.90 -7.26
C PRO A 51 -6.80 3.60 -6.05
N TYR A 52 -5.48 3.66 -6.03
CA TYR A 52 -4.69 4.28 -4.97
C TYR A 52 -3.87 5.41 -5.57
N TYR A 53 -3.98 6.58 -4.94
CA TYR A 53 -3.17 7.74 -5.26
C TYR A 53 -2.50 8.23 -3.98
N TYR A 54 -1.19 8.47 -4.07
CA TYR A 54 -0.37 8.96 -2.97
C TYR A 54 -0.02 10.42 -3.27
N PRO A 55 -0.78 11.39 -2.73
CA PRO A 55 -0.48 12.78 -2.98
C PRO A 55 0.79 13.19 -2.22
N CYS A 56 1.52 14.18 -2.73
CA CYS A 56 2.50 14.91 -1.93
C CYS A 56 1.85 16.10 -1.22
N GLU A 57 2.60 16.71 -0.32
CA GLU A 57 2.13 17.86 0.45
C GLU A 57 1.74 19.03 -0.46
N GLU A 58 2.52 19.28 -1.52
CA GLU A 58 2.26 20.34 -2.48
C GLU A 58 0.94 20.11 -3.23
N GLU A 59 0.70 18.90 -3.73
CA GLU A 59 -0.54 18.51 -4.42
C GLU A 59 -1.76 18.66 -3.49
N LEU A 60 -1.63 18.30 -2.20
CA LEU A 60 -2.69 18.48 -1.22
C LEU A 60 -3.00 19.96 -0.98
N ARG A 61 -1.94 20.77 -0.83
CA ARG A 61 -2.09 22.20 -0.56
C ARG A 61 -2.78 22.91 -1.72
N GLU A 62 -2.31 22.66 -2.94
CA GLU A 62 -2.92 23.20 -4.16
C GLU A 62 -4.40 22.81 -4.27
N THR A 63 -4.74 21.56 -3.98
CA THR A 63 -6.12 21.07 -4.04
C THR A 63 -7.03 21.76 -3.01
N ILE A 64 -6.55 21.97 -1.78
CA ILE A 64 -7.32 22.65 -0.72
C ILE A 64 -7.52 24.13 -1.07
N GLU A 65 -6.48 24.77 -1.59
CA GLU A 65 -6.52 26.18 -1.98
C GLU A 65 -7.42 26.42 -3.21
N ASP A 66 -7.41 25.53 -4.20
CA ASP A 66 -8.27 25.60 -5.38
C ASP A 66 -9.76 25.37 -5.04
N GLU A 67 -10.06 24.45 -4.12
CA GLU A 67 -11.43 24.17 -3.71
C GLU A 67 -12.00 25.28 -2.80
N GLY A 68 -11.22 25.80 -1.86
CA GLY A 68 -11.51 27.02 -1.11
C GLY A 68 -12.54 26.93 0.04
N SER A 69 -13.12 25.76 0.34
CA SER A 69 -14.06 25.61 1.48
C SER A 69 -13.36 25.49 2.82
N PHE A 70 -12.09 25.07 2.83
CA PHE A 70 -11.30 24.87 4.04
C PHE A 70 -10.03 25.73 4.03
N THR A 71 -9.61 26.15 5.22
CA THR A 71 -8.30 26.78 5.42
C THR A 71 -7.42 25.78 6.17
N PRO A 72 -6.22 25.43 5.67
CA PRO A 72 -5.35 24.49 6.34
C PRO A 72 -4.83 25.09 7.65
N ASP A 73 -5.19 24.48 8.78
CA ASP A 73 -4.66 24.83 10.10
C ASP A 73 -3.23 24.28 10.30
N LEU A 74 -3.01 23.03 9.88
CA LEU A 74 -1.75 22.30 9.98
C LEU A 74 -1.68 21.25 8.88
N ILE A 75 -0.53 21.17 8.20
CA ILE A 75 -0.17 20.07 7.31
C ILE A 75 1.21 19.60 7.74
N GLU A 76 1.31 18.32 8.09
CA GLU A 76 2.56 17.68 8.53
C GLU A 76 2.69 16.34 7.83
N ASN A 77 3.93 15.97 7.54
CA ASN A 77 4.29 14.67 7.01
C ASN A 77 5.22 13.95 8.00
N PHE A 78 5.14 12.63 8.04
CA PHE A 78 6.04 11.79 8.82
C PHE A 78 6.21 10.44 8.12
N GLU A 79 7.38 9.85 8.29
CA GLU A 79 7.69 8.54 7.72
C GLU A 79 7.32 7.42 8.70
N LEU A 80 6.76 6.34 8.17
CA LEU A 80 6.43 5.14 8.93
C LEU A 80 7.18 3.93 8.37
N ASN A 81 7.63 3.07 9.28
CA ASN A 81 8.09 1.74 8.90
C ASN A 81 6.85 0.87 8.57
N TRP A 82 6.95 0.11 7.47
CA TRP A 82 5.93 -0.84 7.06
C TRP A 82 5.92 -2.10 7.94
N ASP A 83 7.04 -2.43 8.57
CA ASP A 83 7.04 -3.38 9.68
C ASP A 83 6.71 -2.63 10.98
N PHE A 84 5.45 -2.71 11.40
CA PHE A 84 4.96 -2.04 12.61
C PHE A 84 5.59 -2.57 13.90
N ASP A 85 6.20 -3.76 13.87
CA ASP A 85 6.86 -4.36 15.02
C ASP A 85 8.38 -4.08 15.04
N ASP A 86 8.93 -3.42 14.02
CA ASP A 86 10.32 -2.96 14.01
C ASP A 86 10.50 -1.88 15.08
N ASN A 87 10.90 -2.32 16.26
CA ASN A 87 11.08 -1.44 17.40
C ASN A 87 12.52 -0.90 17.38
N VAL A 88 12.75 0.15 16.58
CA VAL A 88 14.07 0.78 16.36
C VAL A 88 14.73 1.22 17.67
N GLY A 89 13.96 1.43 18.75
CA GLY A 89 14.45 1.78 20.09
C GLY A 89 14.81 0.60 21.00
N ASN A 90 14.63 -0.65 20.56
CA ASN A 90 14.97 -1.84 21.36
C ASN A 90 16.31 -2.42 20.91
N GLU A 91 17.33 -2.27 21.75
CA GLU A 91 18.70 -2.77 21.55
C GLU A 91 18.77 -4.29 21.32
N ASN A 92 17.76 -5.03 21.82
CA ASN A 92 17.65 -6.49 21.70
C ASN A 92 16.78 -6.93 20.52
N PHE A 93 16.33 -6.00 19.67
CA PHE A 93 15.52 -6.34 18.51
C PHE A 93 16.35 -7.09 17.46
N VAL A 94 15.95 -8.33 17.17
CA VAL A 94 16.52 -9.11 16.08
C VAL A 94 15.60 -8.98 14.88
N PHE A 95 16.05 -8.26 13.86
CA PHE A 95 15.32 -8.11 12.61
C PHE A 95 15.23 -9.46 11.88
N GLU A 96 14.06 -10.09 11.95
CA GLU A 96 13.78 -11.34 11.25
C GLU A 96 13.09 -11.04 9.91
N LYS A 97 13.90 -10.94 8.86
CA LYS A 97 13.46 -10.57 7.50
C LYS A 97 12.23 -11.34 7.01
N SER A 98 12.13 -12.64 7.32
CA SER A 98 11.00 -13.48 6.91
C SER A 98 9.68 -13.05 7.56
N LYS A 99 9.69 -12.87 8.89
CA LYS A 99 8.50 -12.40 9.64
C LYS A 99 8.10 -11.00 9.23
N SER A 100 9.08 -10.11 9.06
CA SER A 100 8.87 -8.76 8.56
C SER A 100 8.16 -8.78 7.20
N GLY A 101 8.72 -9.52 6.24
CA GLY A 101 8.13 -9.68 4.91
C GLY A 101 6.71 -10.27 4.94
N GLN A 102 6.46 -11.26 5.79
CA GLN A 102 5.14 -11.86 5.95
C GLN A 102 4.09 -10.86 6.47
N LYS A 103 4.44 -10.04 7.47
CA LYS A 103 3.54 -9.00 8.00
C LYS A 103 3.17 -8.00 6.93
N VAL A 104 4.16 -7.48 6.21
CA VAL A 104 3.87 -6.51 5.15
C VAL A 104 3.07 -7.14 4.01
N ALA A 105 3.39 -8.37 3.60
CA ALA A 105 2.61 -9.10 2.61
C ALA A 105 1.15 -9.30 3.04
N ASN A 106 0.90 -9.62 4.31
CA ASN A 106 -0.45 -9.74 4.85
C ASN A 106 -1.21 -8.41 4.81
N TYR A 107 -0.55 -7.29 5.12
CA TYR A 107 -1.15 -5.96 5.01
C TYR A 107 -1.52 -5.61 3.56
N VAL A 108 -0.59 -5.82 2.61
CA VAL A 108 -0.84 -5.61 1.18
C VAL A 108 -1.97 -6.50 0.70
N ARG A 109 -2.01 -7.76 1.13
CA ARG A 109 -3.09 -8.70 0.81
C ARG A 109 -4.44 -8.17 1.31
N ALA A 110 -4.53 -7.74 2.57
CA ALA A 110 -5.77 -7.22 3.13
C ALA A 110 -6.33 -6.03 2.32
N LEU A 111 -5.46 -5.17 1.78
CA LEU A 111 -5.86 -4.04 0.93
C LEU A 111 -6.27 -4.47 -0.49
N THR A 112 -5.54 -5.42 -1.09
CA THR A 112 -5.61 -5.69 -2.53
C THR A 112 -6.45 -6.91 -2.90
N GLU A 113 -6.55 -7.89 -2.00
CA GLU A 113 -7.24 -9.16 -2.23
C GLU A 113 -8.69 -8.97 -2.71
N PRO A 114 -9.52 -8.06 -2.14
CA PRO A 114 -10.87 -7.84 -2.63
C PRO A 114 -10.91 -7.41 -4.10
N MET A 115 -9.98 -6.57 -4.54
CA MET A 115 -9.90 -6.06 -5.92
C MET A 115 -9.36 -7.13 -6.87
N LEU A 116 -8.26 -7.77 -6.49
CA LEU A 116 -7.63 -8.83 -7.27
C LEU A 116 -8.57 -10.03 -7.45
N GLY A 117 -9.36 -10.36 -6.42
CA GLY A 117 -10.33 -11.45 -6.48
C GLY A 117 -11.43 -11.24 -7.54
N ILE A 118 -11.79 -9.99 -7.82
CA ILE A 118 -12.75 -9.63 -8.88
C ILE A 118 -12.09 -9.74 -10.26
N ILE A 119 -10.89 -9.18 -10.41
CA ILE A 119 -10.23 -9.01 -11.70
C ILE A 119 -9.61 -10.32 -12.21
N LEU A 120 -9.01 -11.10 -11.31
CA LEU A 120 -8.30 -12.34 -11.66
C LEU A 120 -9.20 -13.59 -11.64
N LYS A 121 -10.53 -13.42 -11.48
CA LYS A 121 -11.55 -14.50 -11.45
C LYS A 121 -11.08 -15.74 -10.66
N ARG A 122 -10.96 -15.61 -9.32
CA ARG A 122 -10.65 -16.68 -8.33
C ARG A 122 -10.02 -17.97 -8.91
N PRO A 123 -8.68 -18.04 -8.98
CA PRO A 123 -8.03 -19.26 -8.50
C PRO A 123 -6.78 -19.04 -7.60
N LEU A 124 -6.37 -17.79 -7.33
CA LEU A 124 -5.08 -17.54 -6.68
C LEU A 124 -5.06 -17.57 -5.14
N LEU A 125 -6.20 -17.80 -4.50
CA LEU A 125 -6.26 -17.85 -3.03
C LEU A 125 -5.57 -19.08 -2.41
N MET A 126 -5.18 -20.08 -3.22
CA MET A 126 -4.64 -21.34 -2.71
C MET A 126 -3.11 -21.49 -2.78
N ILE A 127 -2.37 -20.60 -3.44
CA ILE A 127 -0.94 -20.89 -3.73
C ILE A 127 0.01 -20.42 -2.61
N TYR A 128 -0.43 -19.54 -1.69
CA TYR A 128 0.44 -19.04 -0.60
C TYR A 128 -0.03 -19.37 0.82
N SER A 129 -1.12 -20.11 1.00
CA SER A 129 -1.62 -20.48 2.33
C SER A 129 -1.50 -21.98 2.68
N GLN A 130 -0.95 -22.81 1.79
CA GLN A 130 -0.82 -24.26 2.05
C GLN A 130 0.53 -24.69 2.64
N ASP A 131 1.49 -23.77 2.79
CA ASP A 131 2.78 -24.07 3.44
C ASP A 131 2.87 -23.58 4.89
N LEU A 132 1.74 -23.27 5.55
CA LEU A 132 1.72 -23.10 7.00
C LEU A 132 1.68 -24.49 7.65
N PRO A 133 2.75 -24.93 8.36
CA PRO A 133 2.62 -26.10 9.21
C PRO A 133 1.55 -25.82 10.27
N ASN A 134 0.58 -26.73 10.38
CA ASN A 134 -0.40 -26.74 11.45
C ASN A 134 0.34 -26.62 12.79
N THR A 135 0.01 -25.59 13.56
CA THR A 135 0.21 -25.56 15.01
C THR A 135 -1.14 -25.36 15.68
#